data_AF-A0A1S6XX86-F1
#
_entry.id   AF-A0A1S6XX86-F1
#
_cell.length_a   1.000
_cell.length_b   1.000
_cell.length_c   1.000
_cell.angle_alpha   90.00
_cell.angle_beta   90.00
_cell.angle_gamma   90.00
#
_symmetry.space_group_name_H-M   'P 1'
#
loop_
_entity.id
_entity.type
_entity.pdbx_description
1 polymer ?
#
loop_
_entity_poly.entity_id
_entity_poly.type
_entity_poly.pdbx_seq_one_letter_code
_entity_poly.pdbx_strand_id
1 'polypeptide(L)'
;DSGKYFCEAHVKYSGGRTDKLTEMLTITVKSPTIDELVKVLQKVVTQIEEDKDRIQENQQNIKSMKKDLDRNVLGIKRDIDSTKQNIENLSNDVESSLKIMKERVDTNTRNISNVQENLTTMVANISTALIEVKNQVNEVEKFHQKNFKPPTSCSNLEMYSLEEREIVTLASGLKVMCDTKTDGGGWIIFQRRIMG
;
A
#
# COMPACT_ATOMS: atom_id res chain seq x y z
N ASP A 1 80.78 -12.03 -34.84
CA ASP A 1 82.19 -12.22 -34.49
C ASP A 1 82.50 -13.64 -34.12
N SER A 2 83.64 -14.14 -34.62
CA SER A 2 84.18 -15.47 -34.29
C SER A 2 85.05 -15.34 -33.05
N GLY A 3 84.91 -16.24 -32.08
CA GLY A 3 85.64 -16.20 -30.80
C GLY A 3 86.51 -17.43 -30.61
N LYS A 4 87.64 -17.26 -29.91
CA LYS A 4 88.44 -18.38 -29.38
C LYS A 4 88.03 -18.63 -27.94
N TYR A 5 87.60 -19.85 -27.67
CA TYR A 5 87.16 -20.29 -26.36
C TYR A 5 88.10 -21.40 -25.90
N PHE A 6 88.51 -21.36 -24.63
CA PHE A 6 89.30 -22.43 -24.05
C PHE A 6 88.37 -23.38 -23.31
N CYS A 7 88.42 -24.67 -23.67
CA CYS A 7 87.80 -25.71 -22.88
C CYS A 7 88.89 -26.39 -22.06
N GLU A 8 88.66 -26.45 -20.76
CA GLU A 8 89.59 -26.96 -19.78
C GLU A 8 88.91 -28.07 -18.98
N ALA A 9 89.53 -29.24 -18.96
CA ALA A 9 89.06 -30.40 -18.22
C ALA A 9 90.14 -30.86 -17.24
N HIS A 10 89.74 -31.06 -15.99
CA HIS A 10 90.61 -31.61 -14.96
C HIS A 10 90.29 -33.08 -14.74
N VAL A 11 91.31 -33.93 -14.86
CA VAL A 11 91.20 -35.37 -14.63
C VAL A 11 91.96 -35.73 -13.38
N LYS A 12 91.29 -36.38 -12.43
CA LYS A 12 91.90 -36.87 -11.19
C LYS A 12 91.91 -38.39 -11.20
N TYR A 13 93.10 -38.97 -11.16
CA TYR A 13 93.28 -40.41 -11.14
C TYR A 13 93.21 -40.95 -9.70
N SER A 14 92.82 -42.21 -9.55
CA SER A 14 92.66 -42.88 -8.26
C SER A 14 93.94 -42.90 -7.41
N GLY A 15 95.12 -42.80 -8.04
CA GLY A 15 96.42 -42.67 -7.36
C GLY A 15 96.76 -41.25 -6.87
N GLY A 16 95.82 -40.31 -6.91
CA GLY A 16 96.00 -38.94 -6.41
C GLY A 16 96.61 -37.96 -7.41
N ARG A 17 97.12 -38.44 -8.56
CA ARG A 17 97.61 -37.60 -9.66
C ARG A 17 96.44 -36.85 -10.32
N THR A 18 96.62 -35.55 -10.57
CA THR A 18 95.69 -34.74 -11.35
C THR A 18 96.37 -34.26 -12.61
N ASP A 19 95.75 -34.48 -13.77
CA ASP A 19 96.19 -33.89 -15.03
C ASP A 19 95.15 -32.85 -15.48
N LYS A 20 95.63 -31.86 -16.24
CA LYS A 20 94.82 -30.76 -16.78
C LYS A 20 94.92 -30.80 -18.29
N LEU A 21 93.80 -31.04 -18.94
CA LEU A 21 93.67 -31.04 -20.40
C LEU A 21 93.04 -29.72 -20.82
N THR A 22 93.72 -28.98 -21.69
CA THR A 22 93.20 -27.71 -22.21
C THR A 22 93.21 -27.79 -23.72
N GLU A 23 92.07 -27.55 -24.35
CA GLU A 23 91.92 -27.51 -25.80
C GLU A 23 91.30 -26.17 -26.21
N MET A 24 91.84 -25.55 -27.25
CA MET A 24 91.34 -24.27 -27.77
C MET A 24 90.34 -24.52 -28.89
N LEU A 25 89.09 -24.14 -28.66
CA LEU A 25 88.03 -24.19 -29.66
C LEU A 25 87.89 -22.83 -30.33
N THR A 26 88.03 -22.80 -31.65
CA THR A 26 87.70 -21.61 -32.43
C THR A 26 86.28 -21.77 -32.96
N ILE A 27 85.35 -20.95 -32.48
CA ILE A 27 83.98 -20.92 -33.01
C ILE A 27 83.92 -19.83 -34.07
N THR A 28 83.72 -20.24 -35.32
CA THR A 28 83.52 -19.33 -36.44
C THR A 28 82.03 -19.11 -36.66
N VAL A 29 81.55 -17.91 -36.34
CA VAL A 29 80.18 -17.52 -36.68
C VAL A 29 80.16 -17.18 -38.16
N LYS A 30 79.58 -18.05 -38.98
CA LYS A 30 79.37 -17.79 -40.40
C LYS A 30 78.12 -16.92 -40.57
N SER A 31 78.23 -15.93 -41.45
CA SER A 31 77.05 -15.16 -41.89
C SER A 31 76.04 -16.10 -42.56
N PRO A 32 74.73 -15.81 -42.46
CA PRO A 32 73.70 -16.58 -43.15
C PRO A 32 73.99 -16.64 -44.65
N THR A 33 73.75 -17.79 -45.24
CA THR A 33 73.79 -17.97 -46.68
C THR A 33 72.53 -17.39 -47.33
N ILE A 34 72.61 -17.06 -48.63
CA ILE A 34 71.45 -16.61 -49.40
C ILE A 34 70.32 -17.64 -49.34
N ASP A 35 70.65 -18.94 -49.34
CA ASP A 35 69.68 -20.03 -49.32
C ASP A 35 68.88 -20.10 -48.01
N GLU A 36 69.53 -19.85 -46.88
CA GLU A 36 68.87 -19.72 -45.57
C GLU A 36 67.94 -18.50 -45.53
N LEU A 37 68.35 -17.37 -46.12
CA LEU A 37 67.52 -16.18 -46.24
C LEU A 37 66.29 -16.43 -47.14
N VAL A 38 66.46 -17.15 -48.25
CA VAL A 38 65.36 -17.52 -49.16
C VAL A 38 64.33 -18.41 -48.45
N LYS A 39 64.76 -19.39 -47.65
CA LYS A 39 63.84 -20.23 -46.86
C LYS A 39 63.04 -19.42 -45.83
N VAL A 40 63.67 -18.43 -45.21
CA VAL A 40 62.97 -17.52 -44.30
C VAL A 40 61.94 -16.67 -45.06
N LEU A 41 62.33 -16.11 -46.21
CA LEU A 41 61.41 -15.32 -47.05
C LEU A 41 60.21 -16.15 -47.52
N GLN A 42 60.41 -17.40 -47.93
CA GLN A 42 59.31 -18.30 -48.31
C GLN A 42 58.32 -18.50 -47.17
N LYS A 43 58.80 -18.77 -45.94
CA LYS A 43 57.93 -18.90 -44.76
C LYS A 43 57.15 -17.62 -44.49
N VAL A 44 57.79 -16.46 -44.61
CA VAL A 44 57.13 -15.16 -44.41
C VAL A 44 56.05 -14.93 -45.47
N VAL A 45 56.31 -15.27 -46.74
CA VAL A 45 55.30 -15.15 -47.81
C VAL A 45 54.09 -16.04 -47.54
N THR A 46 54.31 -17.32 -47.19
CA THR A 46 53.20 -18.22 -46.84
C THR A 46 52.38 -17.69 -45.67
N GLN A 47 53.04 -17.16 -44.63
CA GLN A 47 52.35 -16.59 -43.49
C GLN A 47 51.53 -15.34 -43.86
N ILE A 48 52.04 -14.49 -44.76
CA ILE A 48 51.31 -13.33 -45.27
C ILE A 48 50.05 -13.76 -46.04
N GLU A 49 50.12 -14.84 -46.82
CA GLU A 49 48.97 -15.39 -47.54
C GLU A 49 47.92 -15.93 -46.58
N GLU A 50 48.33 -16.70 -45.57
CA GLU A 50 47.42 -17.19 -44.50
C GLU A 50 46.76 -16.03 -43.75
N ASP A 51 47.52 -14.99 -43.38
CA ASP A 51 46.98 -13.83 -42.67
C ASP A 51 46.02 -13.00 -43.54
N LYS A 52 46.27 -12.93 -44.85
CA LYS A 52 45.35 -12.29 -45.81
C LYS A 52 43.99 -12.99 -45.82
N ASP A 53 43.98 -14.32 -45.86
CA ASP A 53 42.74 -15.10 -45.87
C ASP A 53 41.97 -14.92 -44.55
N ARG A 54 42.67 -14.95 -43.41
CA ARG A 54 42.07 -14.67 -42.08
C ARG A 54 41.49 -13.26 -41.99
N ILE A 55 42.19 -12.26 -42.53
CA ILE A 55 41.69 -10.88 -42.57
C ILE A 55 40.42 -10.80 -43.42
N GLN A 56 40.39 -11.49 -44.56
CA GLN A 56 39.23 -11.50 -45.44
C GLN A 56 38.01 -12.15 -44.76
N GLU A 57 38.20 -13.26 -44.05
CA GLU A 57 37.13 -13.90 -43.26
C GLU A 57 36.60 -12.96 -42.17
N ASN A 58 37.51 -12.34 -41.40
CA ASN A 58 37.13 -11.38 -40.36
C ASN A 58 36.35 -10.18 -40.91
N GLN A 59 36.72 -9.69 -42.10
CA GLN A 59 35.99 -8.61 -42.78
C GLN A 59 34.55 -9.03 -43.11
N GLN A 60 34.31 -10.27 -43.54
CA GLN A 60 32.97 -10.78 -43.81
C GLN A 60 32.16 -10.94 -42.53
N ASN A 61 32.78 -11.49 -41.48
CA ASN A 61 32.14 -11.63 -40.17
C ASN A 61 31.70 -10.27 -39.60
N ILE A 62 32.57 -9.25 -39.68
CA ILE A 62 32.25 -7.88 -39.24
C ILE A 62 31.09 -7.28 -40.06
N LYS A 63 31.04 -7.50 -41.38
CA LYS A 63 29.92 -7.06 -42.21
C LYS A 63 28.60 -7.72 -41.80
N SER A 64 28.62 -9.03 -41.51
CA SER A 64 27.44 -9.74 -41.02
C SER A 64 26.96 -9.19 -39.68
N MET A 65 27.88 -9.07 -38.71
CA MET A 65 27.57 -8.53 -37.38
C MET A 65 26.98 -7.12 -37.46
N LYS A 66 27.52 -6.27 -38.34
CA LYS A 66 26.99 -4.92 -38.57
C LYS A 66 25.54 -4.97 -39.08
N LYS A 67 25.24 -5.85 -40.04
CA LYS A 67 23.89 -6.00 -40.59
C LYS A 67 22.88 -6.47 -39.54
N ASP A 68 23.29 -7.40 -38.68
CA ASP A 68 22.42 -7.88 -37.60
C ASP A 68 22.21 -6.81 -36.53
N LEU A 69 23.24 -6.03 -36.20
CA LEU A 69 23.12 -4.87 -35.33
C LEU A 69 22.15 -3.83 -35.89
N ASP A 70 22.27 -3.48 -37.18
CA ASP A 70 21.36 -2.54 -37.85
C ASP A 70 19.91 -3.03 -37.80
N ARG A 71 19.68 -4.34 -38.03
CA ARG A 71 18.34 -4.94 -37.93
C ARG A 71 17.78 -4.86 -36.51
N ASN A 72 18.60 -5.13 -35.51
CA ASN A 72 18.21 -5.07 -34.11
C ASN A 72 17.88 -3.63 -33.68
N VAL A 73 18.71 -2.65 -34.09
CA VAL A 73 18.46 -1.23 -33.81
C VAL A 73 17.14 -0.77 -34.43
N LEU A 74 16.85 -1.17 -35.68
CA LEU A 74 15.57 -0.87 -36.32
C LEU A 74 14.38 -1.56 -35.64
N GLY A 75 14.58 -2.78 -35.12
CA GLY A 75 13.59 -3.48 -34.31
C GLY A 75 13.26 -2.73 -33.03
N ILE A 76 14.29 -2.43 -32.23
CA ILE A 76 14.17 -1.67 -30.98
C ILE A 76 13.49 -0.32 -31.21
N LYS A 77 13.83 0.37 -32.30
CA LYS A 77 13.19 1.65 -32.66
C LYS A 77 11.67 1.49 -32.85
N ARG A 78 11.23 0.47 -33.58
CA ARG A 78 9.79 0.20 -33.78
C ARG A 78 9.09 -0.15 -32.47
N ASP A 79 9.74 -0.93 -31.62
CA ASP A 79 9.17 -1.31 -30.31
C ASP A 79 9.05 -0.09 -29.39
N ILE A 80 10.04 0.82 -29.40
CA ILE A 80 9.99 2.10 -28.68
C ILE A 80 8.84 2.97 -29.21
N ASP A 81 8.69 3.12 -30.53
CA ASP A 81 7.63 3.93 -31.13
C ASP A 81 6.24 3.39 -30.79
N SER A 82 6.06 2.05 -30.83
CA SER A 82 4.83 1.37 -30.40
C SER A 82 4.53 1.59 -28.92
N THR A 83 5.55 1.44 -28.06
CA THR A 83 5.43 1.65 -26.62
C THR A 83 5.05 3.09 -26.31
N LYS A 84 5.66 4.06 -27.01
CA LYS A 84 5.33 5.48 -26.89
C LYS A 84 3.85 5.74 -27.19
N GLN A 85 3.34 5.20 -28.31
CA GLN A 85 1.93 5.37 -28.67
C GLN A 85 0.98 4.78 -27.62
N ASN A 86 1.32 3.62 -27.06
CA ASN A 86 0.53 3.00 -26.00
C ASN A 86 0.50 3.86 -24.72
N ILE A 87 1.63 4.47 -24.35
CA ILE A 87 1.71 5.38 -23.21
C ILE A 87 0.86 6.64 -23.45
N GLU A 88 0.90 7.21 -24.65
CA GLU A 88 0.08 8.38 -25.01
C GLU A 88 -1.42 8.06 -24.92
N ASN A 89 -1.84 6.90 -25.44
CA ASN A 89 -3.24 6.47 -25.36
C ASN A 89 -3.68 6.29 -23.89
N LEU A 90 -2.86 5.62 -23.07
CA LEU A 90 -3.15 5.41 -21.66
C LEU A 90 -3.24 6.74 -20.88
N SER A 91 -2.35 7.69 -21.20
CA SER A 91 -2.39 9.04 -20.61
C SER A 91 -3.72 9.73 -20.88
N ASN A 92 -4.19 9.69 -22.13
CA ASN A 92 -5.46 10.29 -22.53
C ASN A 92 -6.66 9.63 -21.84
N ASP A 93 -6.66 8.30 -21.72
CA ASP A 93 -7.74 7.56 -21.04
C ASP A 93 -7.82 7.89 -19.55
N VAL A 94 -6.66 8.00 -18.89
CA VAL A 94 -6.56 8.39 -17.48
C VAL A 94 -7.05 9.84 -17.30
N GLU A 95 -6.65 10.77 -18.16
CA GLU A 95 -7.09 12.17 -18.09
C GLU A 95 -8.62 12.29 -18.25
N SER A 96 -9.19 11.59 -19.25
CA SER A 96 -10.63 11.53 -19.47
C SER A 96 -11.38 10.96 -18.26
N SER A 97 -10.88 9.86 -17.71
CA SER A 97 -11.47 9.21 -16.53
C SER A 97 -11.42 10.12 -15.29
N LEU A 98 -10.30 10.82 -15.07
CA LEU A 98 -10.15 11.78 -13.98
C LEU A 98 -11.13 12.93 -14.11
N LYS A 99 -11.35 13.46 -15.32
CA LYS A 99 -12.33 14.51 -15.58
C LYS A 99 -13.74 14.08 -15.20
N ILE A 100 -14.17 12.91 -15.65
CA ILE A 100 -15.51 12.36 -15.33
C ILE A 100 -15.65 12.14 -13.82
N MET A 101 -14.63 11.59 -13.16
CA MET A 101 -14.67 11.39 -11.71
C MET A 101 -14.77 12.71 -10.96
N LYS A 102 -14.03 13.74 -11.38
CA LYS A 102 -14.09 15.08 -10.80
C LYS A 102 -15.50 15.66 -10.89
N GLU A 103 -16.12 15.60 -12.08
CA GLU A 103 -17.49 16.08 -12.29
C GLU A 103 -18.51 15.35 -11.39
N ARG A 104 -18.35 14.03 -11.22
CA ARG A 104 -19.21 13.23 -10.33
C ARG A 104 -19.01 13.59 -8.86
N VAL A 105 -17.76 13.78 -8.42
CA VAL A 105 -17.45 14.20 -7.05
C VAL A 105 -18.03 15.59 -6.78
N ASP A 106 -17.87 16.55 -7.68
CA ASP A 106 -18.44 17.90 -7.55
C ASP A 106 -19.97 17.87 -7.44
N THR A 107 -20.61 17.04 -8.26
CA THR A 107 -22.07 16.84 -8.22
C THR A 107 -22.52 16.24 -6.89
N ASN A 108 -21.84 15.20 -6.41
CA ASN A 108 -22.16 14.56 -5.14
C ASN A 108 -21.95 15.52 -3.95
N THR A 109 -20.87 16.31 -3.96
CA THR A 109 -20.61 17.34 -2.95
C THR A 109 -21.78 18.32 -2.87
N ARG A 110 -22.27 18.83 -4.02
CA ARG A 110 -23.45 19.72 -4.04
C ARG A 110 -24.71 19.04 -3.50
N ASN A 111 -24.97 17.80 -3.91
CA ASN A 111 -26.13 17.06 -3.42
C ASN A 111 -26.08 16.87 -1.91
N ILE A 112 -24.91 16.54 -1.35
CA ILE A 112 -24.71 16.39 0.10
C ILE A 112 -24.96 17.72 0.81
N SER A 113 -24.45 18.85 0.28
CA SER A 113 -24.73 20.17 0.85
C SER A 113 -26.22 20.49 0.88
N ASN A 114 -26.95 20.21 -0.20
CA ASN A 114 -28.40 20.43 -0.26
C ASN A 114 -29.15 19.56 0.76
N VAL A 115 -28.77 18.28 0.90
CA VAL A 115 -29.36 17.38 1.91
C VAL A 115 -29.07 17.88 3.33
N GLN A 116 -27.85 18.33 3.59
CA GLN A 116 -27.46 18.88 4.88
C GLN A 116 -28.27 20.13 5.22
N GLU A 117 -28.48 21.04 4.26
CA GLU A 117 -29.30 22.25 4.45
C GLU A 117 -30.75 21.88 4.77
N ASN A 118 -31.36 21.01 3.96
CA ASN A 118 -32.73 20.55 4.17
C ASN A 118 -32.92 19.88 5.54
N LEU A 119 -31.99 19.02 5.95
CA LEU A 119 -32.03 18.37 7.28
C LEU A 119 -31.88 19.40 8.40
N THR A 120 -30.98 20.37 8.24
CA THR A 120 -30.79 21.46 9.21
C THR A 120 -32.09 22.23 9.43
N THR A 121 -32.77 22.60 8.34
CA THR A 121 -34.07 23.28 8.38
C THR A 121 -35.15 22.41 9.01
N MET A 122 -35.23 21.13 8.66
CA MET A 122 -36.22 20.21 9.22
C MET A 122 -36.03 20.04 10.73
N VAL A 123 -34.79 19.90 11.19
CA VAL A 123 -34.45 19.81 12.62
C VAL A 123 -34.83 21.10 13.35
N ALA A 124 -34.57 22.27 12.77
CA ALA A 124 -34.98 23.54 13.35
C ALA A 124 -36.51 23.63 13.52
N ASN A 125 -37.27 23.28 12.47
CA ASN A 125 -38.73 23.28 12.51
C ASN A 125 -39.29 22.30 13.56
N ILE A 126 -38.75 21.09 13.64
CA ILE A 126 -39.14 20.10 14.66
C ILE A 126 -38.82 20.61 16.06
N SER A 127 -37.65 21.24 16.24
CA SER A 127 -37.25 21.81 17.53
C SER A 127 -38.24 22.89 17.98
N THR A 128 -38.65 23.78 17.08
CA THR A 128 -39.68 24.80 17.35
C THR A 128 -41.02 24.17 17.73
N ALA A 129 -41.50 23.20 16.94
CA ALA A 129 -42.76 22.51 17.22
C ALA A 129 -42.74 21.78 18.58
N LEU A 130 -41.61 21.16 18.93
CA LEU A 130 -41.47 20.46 20.21
C LEU A 130 -41.48 21.43 21.40
N ILE A 131 -40.87 22.62 21.26
CA ILE A 131 -40.95 23.68 22.27
C ILE A 131 -42.39 24.13 22.48
N GLU A 132 -43.17 24.29 21.40
CA GLU A 132 -44.58 24.68 21.48
C GLU A 132 -45.42 23.61 22.20
N VAL A 133 -45.27 22.34 21.83
CA VAL A 133 -45.95 21.23 22.50
C VAL A 133 -45.57 21.17 23.99
N LYS A 134 -44.29 21.33 24.32
CA LYS A 134 -43.83 21.36 25.72
C LYS A 134 -44.50 22.48 26.51
N ASN A 135 -44.66 23.67 25.91
CA ASN A 135 -45.34 24.78 26.56
C ASN A 135 -46.82 24.47 26.80
N GLN A 136 -47.51 23.86 25.83
CA GLN A 136 -48.90 23.45 26.00
C GLN A 136 -49.07 22.41 27.11
N VAL A 137 -48.19 21.40 27.18
CA VAL A 137 -48.18 20.39 28.25
C VAL A 137 -48.00 21.04 29.64
N ASN A 138 -47.06 21.99 29.76
CA ASN A 138 -46.85 22.70 31.03
C ASN A 138 -48.10 23.46 31.50
N GLU A 139 -48.88 24.04 30.57
CA GLU A 139 -50.13 24.71 30.94
C GLU A 139 -51.20 23.72 31.40
N VAL A 140 -51.29 22.53 30.78
CA VAL A 140 -52.18 21.45 31.23
C VAL A 140 -51.78 20.97 32.63
N GLU A 141 -50.48 20.79 32.90
CA GLU A 141 -49.99 20.41 34.22
C GLU A 141 -50.35 21.45 35.29
N LYS A 142 -50.16 22.75 35.00
CA LYS A 142 -50.57 23.84 35.90
C LYS A 142 -52.08 23.84 36.13
N PHE A 143 -52.88 23.62 35.09
CA PHE A 143 -54.33 23.53 35.21
C PHE A 143 -54.73 22.35 36.10
N HIS A 144 -54.11 21.18 35.91
CA HIS A 144 -54.33 20.01 36.75
C HIS A 144 -53.97 20.32 38.20
N GLN A 145 -52.78 20.87 38.48
CA GLN A 145 -52.36 21.22 39.84
C GLN A 145 -53.31 22.23 40.52
N LYS A 146 -53.84 23.21 39.77
CA LYS A 146 -54.74 24.24 40.32
C LYS A 146 -56.15 23.70 40.60
N ASN A 147 -56.65 22.79 39.76
CA ASN A 147 -58.05 22.35 39.81
C ASN A 147 -58.24 20.95 40.41
N PHE A 148 -57.17 20.16 40.54
CA PHE A 148 -57.20 18.89 41.22
C PHE A 148 -57.38 19.14 42.73
N LYS A 149 -58.58 18.84 43.20
CA LYS A 149 -58.86 18.75 44.63
C LYS A 149 -58.72 17.29 45.00
N PRO A 150 -57.82 16.93 45.95
CA PRO A 150 -57.74 15.55 46.40
C PRO A 150 -59.12 15.12 46.90
N PRO A 151 -59.52 13.87 46.63
CA PRO A 151 -60.81 13.37 47.11
C PRO A 151 -60.87 13.55 48.63
N THR A 152 -62.02 13.96 49.16
CA THR A 152 -62.25 14.10 50.61
C THR A 152 -63.14 12.98 51.16
N SER A 153 -63.42 11.97 50.33
CA SER A 153 -64.27 10.81 50.63
C SER A 153 -63.85 9.61 49.78
N CYS A 154 -64.05 8.40 50.30
CA CYS A 154 -63.82 7.15 49.57
C CYS A 154 -64.89 6.87 48.49
N SER A 155 -66.05 7.55 48.52
CA SER A 155 -67.21 7.17 47.70
C SER A 155 -67.01 7.32 46.19
N ASN A 156 -66.13 8.22 45.74
CA ASN A 156 -65.92 8.52 44.32
C ASN A 156 -64.46 8.28 43.90
N LEU A 157 -63.71 7.45 44.63
CA LEU A 157 -62.26 7.30 44.45
C LEU A 157 -61.88 6.79 43.05
N GLU A 158 -62.70 5.91 42.47
CA GLU A 158 -62.51 5.37 41.10
C GLU A 158 -62.50 6.46 40.01
N MET A 159 -63.07 7.64 40.28
CA MET A 159 -63.04 8.78 39.36
C MET A 159 -61.73 9.56 39.40
N TYR A 160 -60.96 9.41 40.49
CA TYR A 160 -59.72 10.17 40.74
C TYR A 160 -58.47 9.31 40.60
N SER A 161 -58.57 8.00 40.79
CA SER A 161 -57.43 7.09 40.81
C SER A 161 -57.80 5.72 40.23
N LEU A 162 -56.84 5.15 39.50
CA LEU A 162 -56.89 3.76 39.02
C LEU A 162 -56.26 2.79 40.01
N GLU A 163 -55.74 3.27 41.14
CA GLU A 163 -55.16 2.42 42.18
C GLU A 163 -56.27 1.74 43.00
N GLU A 164 -56.10 0.44 43.29
CA GLU A 164 -57.09 -0.35 44.02
C GLU A 164 -57.22 0.07 45.51
N ARG A 165 -56.20 0.77 46.04
CA ARG A 165 -56.13 1.23 47.44
C ARG A 165 -55.39 2.56 47.52
N GLU A 166 -56.03 3.58 48.07
CA GLU A 166 -55.44 4.91 48.20
C GLU A 166 -55.71 5.55 49.57
N ILE A 167 -54.74 6.30 50.09
CA ILE A 167 -54.89 7.03 51.35
C ILE A 167 -55.55 8.39 51.09
N VAL A 168 -56.77 8.54 51.57
CA VAL A 168 -57.57 9.76 51.47
C VAL A 168 -57.56 10.53 52.79
N THR A 169 -57.45 11.87 52.72
CA THR A 169 -57.66 12.73 53.89
C THR A 169 -59.10 13.24 53.89
N LEU A 170 -59.90 12.78 54.85
CA LEU A 170 -61.30 13.19 54.97
C LEU A 170 -61.41 14.66 55.38
N ALA A 171 -62.60 15.25 55.21
CA ALA A 171 -62.88 16.63 55.65
C ALA A 171 -62.62 16.86 57.16
N SER A 172 -62.62 15.79 57.96
CA SER A 172 -62.27 15.80 59.39
C SER A 172 -60.77 15.85 59.67
N GLY A 173 -59.91 15.76 58.64
CA GLY A 173 -58.46 15.67 58.76
C GLY A 173 -57.91 14.26 59.03
N LEU A 174 -58.79 13.27 59.19
CA LEU A 174 -58.39 11.87 59.36
C LEU A 174 -57.89 11.28 58.04
N LYS A 175 -56.75 10.60 58.08
CA LYS A 175 -56.24 9.80 56.97
C LYS A 175 -56.83 8.40 57.02
N VAL A 176 -57.49 7.99 55.95
CA VAL A 176 -58.11 6.67 55.81
C VAL A 176 -57.60 6.00 54.54
N MET A 177 -57.44 4.67 54.57
CA MET A 177 -57.18 3.89 53.36
C MET A 177 -58.54 3.53 52.76
N CYS A 178 -58.82 4.01 51.56
CA CYS A 178 -60.00 3.63 50.79
C CYS A 178 -59.64 2.42 49.92
N ASP A 179 -60.43 1.35 50.01
CA ASP A 179 -60.27 0.14 49.21
C ASP A 179 -61.47 0.05 48.26
N THR A 180 -61.23 0.08 46.94
CA THR A 180 -62.30 0.03 45.92
C THR A 180 -62.61 -1.40 45.47
N LYS A 181 -61.73 -2.36 45.77
CA LYS A 181 -61.87 -3.75 45.37
C LYS A 181 -62.76 -4.55 46.30
N THR A 182 -62.77 -4.19 47.58
CA THR A 182 -63.46 -4.91 48.63
C THR A 182 -64.75 -4.17 48.99
N ASP A 183 -65.88 -4.63 48.45
CA ASP A 183 -67.25 -4.24 48.86
C ASP A 183 -67.76 -2.83 48.47
N GLY A 184 -67.33 -2.27 47.33
CA GLY A 184 -68.05 -1.17 46.66
C GLY A 184 -68.30 0.10 47.51
N GLY A 185 -67.44 0.36 48.50
CA GLY A 185 -67.54 1.54 49.38
C GLY A 185 -67.98 1.27 50.83
N GLY A 186 -68.03 0.02 51.29
CA GLY A 186 -68.27 -0.32 52.70
C GLY A 186 -67.12 0.05 53.65
N TRP A 187 -67.43 0.41 54.91
CA TRP A 187 -66.42 0.74 55.93
C TRP A 187 -66.10 -0.47 56.81
N ILE A 188 -64.81 -0.79 56.97
CA ILE A 188 -64.32 -1.72 58.00
C ILE A 188 -63.65 -0.89 59.11
N ILE A 189 -64.29 -0.80 60.28
CA ILE A 189 -63.75 -0.09 61.45
C ILE A 189 -62.90 -1.05 62.28
N PHE A 190 -61.59 -0.80 62.35
CA PHE A 190 -60.72 -1.44 63.34
C PHE A 190 -60.65 -0.55 64.59
N GLN A 191 -61.51 -0.83 65.58
CA GLN A 191 -61.43 -0.19 66.89
C GLN A 191 -60.43 -0.94 67.78
N ARG A 192 -59.26 -0.37 68.02
CA ARG A 192 -58.33 -0.86 69.04
C ARG A 192 -58.82 -0.42 70.41
N ARG A 193 -59.35 -1.34 71.22
CA ARG A 193 -59.57 -1.06 72.65
C ARG A 193 -58.22 -0.92 73.33
N ILE A 194 -58.00 0.21 73.97
CA ILE A 194 -56.85 0.41 74.87
C ILE A 194 -57.41 0.13 76.27
N MET A 195 -57.07 -1.06 76.78
CA MET A 195 -57.39 -1.60 78.11
C MET A 195 -58.81 -2.17 78.25
N GLY A 196 -58.85 -3.43 78.70
CA GLY A 196 -60.07 -4.19 78.99
C GLY A 196 -60.67 -3.84 80.34
#